data_AF-A0A3D5L3X6-F1
#
_entry.id   AF-A0A3D5L3X6-F1
#
_cell.length_a   1.000
_cell.length_b   1.000
_cell.length_c   1.000
_cell.angle_alpha   90.00
_cell.angle_beta   90.00
_cell.angle_gamma   90.00
#
_symmetry.space_group_name_H-M   'P 1'
#
loop_
_entity.id
_entity.type
_entity.pdbx_description
1 polymer ?
#
loop_
_entity_poly.entity_id
_entity_poly.type
_entity_poly.pdbx_seq_one_letter_code
_entity_poly.pdbx_strand_id
1 'polypeptide(L)'
;GFAANALGGAGGPLAVLIIAIVAAEFGKAVSKETKVDILVTPLVTIFIGVGLSALIAPALGAAASSLGNVIMWATELQPFLMGIVVSVLVGIALTLPISSAAICAALGLTGLAGGAAVAGCCAQMVGFAVMSFKENRWGGLVSQGIGT
;
A
#
# COMPACT_ATOMS: atom_id res chain seq x y z
N GLY A 1 -7.84 -11.42 1.42
CA GLY A 1 -7.04 -11.15 0.20
C GLY A 1 -7.92 -10.62 -0.92
N PHE A 2 -8.46 -11.50 -1.76
CA PHE A 2 -9.27 -11.14 -2.93
C PHE A 2 -10.48 -10.24 -2.58
N ALA A 3 -11.24 -10.58 -1.53
CA ALA A 3 -12.39 -9.79 -1.08
C ALA A 3 -12.02 -8.34 -0.73
N ALA A 4 -10.98 -8.13 0.09
CA ALA A 4 -10.49 -6.79 0.44
C ALA A 4 -9.97 -6.00 -0.77
N ASN A 5 -9.36 -6.67 -1.75
CA ASN A 5 -8.89 -6.01 -2.97
C ASN A 5 -10.05 -5.61 -3.89
N ALA A 6 -11.04 -6.48 -4.06
CA ALA A 6 -12.23 -6.20 -4.85
C ALA A 6 -13.10 -5.09 -4.23
N LEU A 7 -13.19 -5.05 -2.90
CA LEU A 7 -14.00 -4.07 -2.16
C LEU A 7 -13.27 -2.75 -1.89
N GLY A 8 -11.93 -2.78 -1.80
CA GLY A 8 -11.11 -1.61 -1.45
C GLY A 8 -10.47 -0.89 -2.63
N GLY A 9 -10.50 -1.45 -3.84
CA GLY A 9 -9.93 -0.82 -5.04
C GLY A 9 -8.47 -0.42 -4.84
N ALA A 10 -8.15 0.86 -5.09
CA ALA A 10 -6.79 1.41 -4.93
C ALA A 10 -6.24 1.33 -3.48
N GLY A 11 -7.12 1.23 -2.46
CA GLY A 11 -6.76 1.05 -1.06
C GLY A 11 -6.67 -0.41 -0.61
N GLY A 12 -6.83 -1.37 -1.52
CA GLY A 12 -6.85 -2.81 -1.24
C GLY A 12 -5.68 -3.34 -0.40
N PRO A 13 -4.40 -2.99 -0.71
CA PRO A 13 -3.26 -3.47 0.06
C PRO A 13 -3.26 -3.02 1.53
N LEU A 14 -3.66 -1.78 1.80
CA LEU A 14 -3.83 -1.28 3.17
C LEU A 14 -4.90 -2.06 3.93
N ALA A 15 -6.06 -2.25 3.29
CA ALA A 15 -7.17 -2.98 3.87
C ALA A 15 -6.76 -4.41 4.19
N VAL A 16 -6.06 -5.08 3.28
CA VAL A 16 -5.54 -6.44 3.49
C VAL A 16 -4.62 -6.50 4.71
N LEU A 17 -3.75 -5.51 4.92
CA LEU A 17 -2.82 -5.51 6.05
C LEU A 17 -3.57 -5.46 7.40
N ILE A 18 -4.52 -4.54 7.56
CA ILE A 18 -5.31 -4.40 8.80
C ILE A 18 -6.20 -5.63 9.00
N ILE A 19 -6.88 -6.09 7.95
CA ILE A 19 -7.79 -7.24 8.02
C ILE A 19 -7.00 -8.52 8.32
N ALA A 20 -5.81 -8.69 7.76
CA ALA A 20 -4.96 -9.85 8.02
C ALA A 20 -4.49 -9.89 9.47
N ILE A 21 -4.12 -8.75 10.07
CA ILE A 21 -3.74 -8.67 11.49
C ILE A 21 -4.92 -9.10 12.37
N VAL A 22 -6.10 -8.52 12.14
CA VAL A 22 -7.29 -8.83 12.94
C VAL A 22 -7.71 -10.29 12.75
N ALA A 23 -7.77 -10.76 11.51
CA ALA A 23 -8.09 -12.16 11.22
C ALA A 23 -7.08 -13.12 11.85
N ALA A 24 -5.78 -12.80 11.83
CA ALA A 24 -4.74 -13.63 12.45
C ALA A 24 -4.88 -13.68 13.98
N GLU A 25 -5.23 -12.58 14.64
CA GLU A 25 -5.47 -12.57 16.09
C GLU A 25 -6.68 -13.44 16.48
N PHE A 26 -7.79 -13.33 15.74
CA PHE A 26 -8.94 -14.21 15.95
C PHE A 26 -8.64 -15.69 15.61
N GLY A 27 -7.80 -15.94 14.60
CA GLY A 27 -7.31 -17.28 14.27
C GLY A 27 -6.48 -17.90 15.40
N LYS A 28 -5.58 -17.13 16.02
CA LYS A 28 -4.81 -17.60 17.17
C LYS A 28 -5.68 -17.86 18.39
N ALA A 29 -6.71 -17.05 18.63
CA ALA A 29 -7.63 -17.22 19.75
C ALA A 29 -8.41 -18.54 19.69
N VAL A 30 -8.66 -19.07 18.48
CA VAL A 30 -9.34 -20.36 18.26
C VAL A 30 -8.36 -21.53 18.19
N SER A 31 -7.06 -21.24 18.03
CA SER A 31 -6.04 -22.28 17.89
C SER A 31 -5.80 -23.00 19.22
N LYS A 32 -5.79 -24.33 19.14
CA LYS A 32 -5.62 -25.36 20.20
C LYS A 32 -6.86 -25.77 21.00
N GLU A 33 -8.06 -25.29 20.67
CA GLU A 33 -9.27 -25.70 21.41
C GLU A 33 -9.85 -27.06 20.97
N THR A 34 -9.51 -27.58 19.78
CA THR A 34 -10.12 -28.83 19.26
C THR A 34 -9.15 -29.75 18.49
N LYS A 35 -9.45 -31.06 18.41
CA LYS A 35 -8.68 -32.03 17.59
C LYS A 35 -8.76 -31.77 16.07
N VAL A 36 -9.66 -30.88 15.64
CA VAL A 36 -9.92 -30.50 14.24
C VAL A 36 -9.37 -29.10 13.95
N ASP A 37 -8.43 -28.62 14.76
CA ASP A 37 -7.89 -27.26 14.71
C ASP A 37 -7.36 -26.87 13.32
N ILE A 38 -6.78 -27.83 12.59
CA ILE A 38 -6.20 -27.63 11.25
C ILE A 38 -7.21 -27.18 10.18
N LEU A 39 -8.52 -27.42 10.41
CA LEU A 39 -9.61 -27.02 9.52
C LEU A 39 -10.41 -25.84 10.08
N VAL A 40 -10.57 -25.79 11.41
CA VAL A 40 -11.38 -24.76 12.08
C VAL A 40 -10.69 -23.40 12.06
N THR A 41 -9.38 -23.34 12.31
CA THR A 41 -8.63 -22.07 12.26
C THR A 41 -8.65 -21.40 10.88
N PRO A 42 -8.39 -22.07 9.74
CA PRO A 42 -8.52 -21.42 8.44
C PRO A 42 -9.96 -21.01 8.10
N LEU A 43 -10.97 -21.78 8.52
CA LEU A 43 -12.37 -21.42 8.30
C LEU A 43 -12.76 -20.12 9.02
N VAL A 44 -12.42 -20.01 10.31
CA VAL A 44 -12.77 -18.84 11.13
C VAL A 44 -12.01 -17.60 10.64
N THR A 45 -10.73 -17.73 10.32
CA THR A 45 -9.92 -16.62 9.77
C THR A 45 -10.45 -16.13 8.42
N ILE A 46 -10.91 -17.03 7.53
CA ILE A 46 -11.51 -16.66 6.25
C ILE A 46 -12.86 -15.95 6.46
N PHE A 47 -13.75 -16.49 7.28
CA PHE A 47 -15.07 -15.89 7.50
C PHE A 47 -14.98 -14.51 8.16
N ILE A 48 -14.16 -14.37 9.20
CA ILE A 48 -13.92 -13.09 9.87
C ILE A 48 -13.22 -12.11 8.92
N GLY A 49 -12.22 -12.59 8.16
CA GLY A 49 -11.50 -11.77 7.19
C GLY A 49 -12.40 -11.24 6.08
N VAL A 50 -13.30 -12.08 5.52
CA VAL A 50 -14.25 -11.65 4.48
C VAL A 50 -15.31 -10.70 5.05
N GLY A 51 -15.84 -10.98 6.24
CA GLY A 51 -16.82 -10.11 6.91
C GLY A 51 -16.25 -8.71 7.23
N LEU A 52 -15.03 -8.65 7.78
CA LEU A 52 -14.34 -7.39 8.04
C LEU A 52 -13.93 -6.66 6.76
N SER A 53 -13.63 -7.40 5.69
CA SER A 53 -13.34 -6.81 4.37
C SER A 53 -14.49 -5.95 3.86
N ALA A 54 -15.74 -6.38 4.04
CA ALA A 54 -16.91 -5.63 3.61
C ALA A 54 -17.07 -4.27 4.31
N LEU A 55 -16.61 -4.16 5.56
CA LEU A 55 -16.74 -2.94 6.36
C LEU A 55 -15.53 -2.00 6.22
N ILE A 56 -14.32 -2.54 6.24
CA ILE A 56 -13.08 -1.77 6.36
C ILE A 56 -12.50 -1.41 4.99
N ALA A 57 -12.60 -2.31 4.00
CA ALA A 57 -12.04 -2.08 2.67
C ALA A 57 -12.63 -0.85 1.94
N PRO A 58 -13.95 -0.60 1.91
CA PRO A 58 -14.49 0.56 1.19
C PRO A 58 -14.08 1.90 1.81
N ALA A 59 -13.97 1.99 3.13
CA ALA A 59 -13.51 3.21 3.82
C ALA A 59 -12.05 3.55 3.46
N LEU A 60 -11.18 2.54 3.43
CA LEU A 60 -9.78 2.70 3.01
C LEU A 60 -9.65 2.98 1.51
N GLY A 61 -10.48 2.37 0.68
CA GLY A 61 -10.57 2.67 -0.74
C GLY A 61 -10.96 4.13 -1.01
N ALA A 62 -11.95 4.65 -0.26
CA ALA A 62 -12.35 6.05 -0.35
C ALA A 62 -11.21 7.00 0.06
N ALA A 63 -10.48 6.70 1.13
CA ALA A 63 -9.30 7.47 1.54
C ALA A 63 -8.16 7.43 0.50
N ALA A 64 -7.92 6.28 -0.13
CA ALA A 64 -6.95 6.18 -1.22
C ALA A 64 -7.41 6.97 -2.47
N SER A 65 -8.71 6.94 -2.77
CA SER A 65 -9.28 7.69 -3.91
C SER A 65 -9.25 9.20 -3.69
N SER A 66 -9.39 9.70 -2.46
CA SER A 66 -9.29 11.12 -2.17
C SER A 66 -7.85 11.63 -2.34
N LEU A 67 -6.86 10.85 -1.91
CA LEU A 67 -5.46 11.13 -2.21
C LEU A 67 -5.19 11.12 -3.72
N GLY A 68 -5.78 10.16 -4.45
CA GLY A 68 -5.71 10.12 -5.90
C GLY A 68 -6.28 11.37 -6.58
N ASN A 69 -7.44 11.85 -6.11
CA ASN A 69 -8.04 13.09 -6.60
C ASN A 69 -7.16 14.32 -6.34
N VAL A 70 -6.46 14.37 -5.20
CA VAL A 70 -5.50 15.45 -4.91
C VAL A 70 -4.32 15.42 -5.88
N ILE A 71 -3.83 14.24 -6.24
CA ILE A 71 -2.76 14.09 -7.24
C ILE A 71 -3.26 14.50 -8.62
N MET A 72 -4.49 14.11 -9.01
CA MET A 72 -5.09 14.53 -10.29
C MET A 72 -5.27 16.04 -10.36
N TRP A 73 -5.75 16.67 -9.29
CA TRP A 73 -5.78 18.13 -9.20
C TRP A 73 -4.38 18.73 -9.37
N ALA A 74 -3.36 18.12 -8.77
CA ALA A 74 -1.98 18.56 -8.95
C ALA A 74 -1.46 18.43 -10.41
N THR A 75 -2.03 17.52 -11.21
CA THR A 75 -1.70 17.37 -12.64
C THR A 75 -2.28 18.45 -13.55
N GLU A 76 -3.28 19.20 -13.10
CA GLU A 76 -3.85 20.32 -13.87
C GLU A 76 -3.02 21.61 -13.77
N LEU A 77 -2.03 21.65 -12.86
CA LEU A 77 -1.12 22.80 -12.73
C LEU A 77 -0.09 22.85 -13.87
N GLN A 78 0.54 24.01 -14.05
CA GLN A 78 1.65 24.18 -14.99
C GLN A 78 2.74 23.10 -14.79
N PRO A 79 3.36 22.61 -15.88
CA PRO A 79 4.23 21.43 -15.87
C PRO A 79 5.40 21.51 -14.88
N PHE A 80 5.91 22.71 -14.59
CA PHE A 80 6.97 22.92 -13.60
C PHE A 80 6.51 22.68 -12.16
N LEU A 81 5.38 23.28 -11.76
CA LEU A 81 4.81 23.12 -10.42
C LEU A 81 4.17 21.74 -10.25
N MET A 82 3.51 21.23 -11.30
CA MET A 82 2.99 19.86 -11.35
C MET A 82 4.08 18.86 -10.98
N GLY A 83 5.26 18.94 -11.61
CA GLY A 83 6.34 17.98 -11.38
C GLY A 83 6.82 17.94 -9.92
N ILE A 84 7.00 19.11 -9.29
CA ILE A 84 7.44 19.20 -7.89
C ILE A 84 6.36 18.66 -6.95
N VAL A 85 5.11 19.07 -7.13
CA VAL A 85 4.02 18.65 -6.24
C VAL A 85 3.73 17.16 -6.37
N VAL A 86 3.66 16.63 -7.60
CA VAL A 86 3.44 15.20 -7.85
C VAL A 86 4.60 14.35 -7.33
N SER A 87 5.85 14.75 -7.56
CA SER A 87 7.01 13.99 -7.06
C SER A 87 7.05 13.91 -5.53
N VAL A 88 6.72 15.01 -4.83
CA VAL A 88 6.64 15.01 -3.36
C VAL A 88 5.45 14.19 -2.87
N LEU A 89 4.25 14.38 -3.43
CA LEU A 89 3.05 13.65 -3.00
C LEU A 89 3.19 12.13 -3.22
N VAL A 90 3.67 11.72 -4.38
CA VAL A 90 3.89 10.29 -4.70
C VAL A 90 5.05 9.72 -3.86
N GLY A 91 6.12 10.49 -3.66
CA GLY A 91 7.22 10.11 -2.76
C GLY A 91 6.79 9.94 -1.30
N ILE A 92 5.85 10.75 -0.82
CA ILE A 92 5.25 10.57 0.52
C ILE A 92 4.30 9.37 0.52
N ALA A 93 3.51 9.17 -0.53
CA ALA A 93 2.59 8.04 -0.63
C ALA A 93 3.30 6.68 -0.54
N LEU A 94 4.56 6.59 -0.99
CA LEU A 94 5.44 5.42 -0.80
C LEU A 94 5.69 5.05 0.68
N THR A 95 5.58 6.00 1.60
CA THR A 95 5.75 5.73 3.04
C THR A 95 4.50 5.16 3.67
N LEU A 96 3.33 5.43 3.09
CA LEU A 96 2.11 4.73 3.48
C LEU A 96 2.15 3.31 2.90
N PRO A 97 1.53 2.32 3.56
CA PRO A 97 1.39 0.96 3.02
C PRO A 97 0.38 0.88 1.85
N ILE A 98 0.32 1.92 1.01
CA ILE A 98 -0.38 1.95 -0.26
C ILE A 98 0.64 1.61 -1.34
N SER A 99 0.25 0.76 -2.29
CA SER A 99 1.09 0.50 -3.44
C SER A 99 1.14 1.76 -4.33
N SER A 100 2.29 2.43 -4.38
CA SER A 100 2.53 3.58 -5.27
C SER A 100 2.32 3.22 -6.75
N ALA A 101 2.67 1.99 -7.14
CA ALA A 101 2.37 1.44 -8.45
C ALA A 101 0.86 1.32 -8.70
N ALA A 102 0.08 0.92 -7.69
CA ALA A 102 -1.38 0.85 -7.81
C ALA A 102 -2.02 2.24 -7.95
N ILE A 103 -1.50 3.27 -7.26
CA ILE A 103 -1.97 4.65 -7.44
C ILE A 103 -1.62 5.14 -8.85
N CYS A 104 -0.38 4.97 -9.31
CA CYS A 104 0.03 5.39 -10.65
C CYS A 104 -0.76 4.68 -11.76
N ALA A 105 -1.06 3.39 -11.59
CA ALA A 105 -1.91 2.63 -12.49
C ALA A 105 -3.38 3.06 -12.43
N ALA A 106 -3.92 3.32 -11.23
CA ALA A 106 -5.30 3.75 -11.04
C ALA A 106 -5.58 5.15 -11.60
N LEU A 107 -4.58 6.04 -11.56
CA LEU A 107 -4.70 7.41 -12.07
C LEU A 107 -4.28 7.56 -13.53
N GLY A 108 -3.76 6.50 -14.17
CA GLY A 108 -3.31 6.55 -15.57
C GLY A 108 -2.20 7.59 -15.82
N LEU A 109 -1.36 7.84 -14.81
CA LEU A 109 -0.30 8.85 -14.85
C LEU A 109 0.74 8.48 -15.92
N THR A 110 0.62 9.10 -17.10
CA THR A 110 1.51 8.89 -18.25
C THR A 110 2.18 10.20 -18.65
N GLY A 111 3.30 10.10 -19.38
CA GLY A 111 4.06 11.27 -19.83
C GLY A 111 4.75 12.01 -18.69
N LEU A 112 4.64 13.35 -18.67
CA LEU A 112 5.36 14.22 -17.73
C LEU A 112 5.01 13.96 -16.26
N ALA A 113 3.73 13.67 -15.96
CA ALA A 113 3.28 13.39 -14.60
C ALA A 113 3.81 12.04 -14.09
N GLY A 114 3.88 11.02 -14.95
CA GLY A 114 4.50 9.73 -14.64
C GLY A 114 6.02 9.84 -14.42
N GLY A 115 6.70 10.66 -15.23
CA GLY A 115 8.13 10.96 -15.05
C GLY A 115 8.43 11.66 -13.73
N ALA A 116 7.60 12.65 -13.36
CA ALA A 116 7.68 13.32 -12.06
C ALA A 116 7.45 12.35 -10.88
N ALA A 117 6.46 11.46 -11.00
CA ALA A 117 6.17 10.44 -10.00
C ALA A 117 7.37 9.49 -9.78
N VAL A 118 7.98 8.99 -10.87
CA VAL A 118 9.19 8.15 -10.79
C VAL A 118 10.36 8.89 -10.15
N ALA A 119 10.61 10.14 -10.52
CA ALA A 119 11.70 10.92 -9.92
C ALA A 119 11.51 11.09 -8.40
N GLY A 120 10.27 11.35 -7.96
CA GLY A 120 9.92 11.41 -6.54
C GLY A 120 10.12 10.08 -5.81
N CYS A 121 9.65 8.98 -6.41
CA CYS A 121 9.85 7.63 -5.88
C CYS A 121 11.33 7.27 -5.71
N CYS A 122 12.13 7.51 -6.76
CA CYS A 122 13.57 7.24 -6.73
C CYS A 122 14.28 8.06 -5.65
N ALA A 123 13.98 9.36 -5.55
CA ALA A 123 14.57 10.22 -4.53
C ALA A 123 14.27 9.73 -3.11
N GLN A 124 13.03 9.30 -2.85
CA GLN A 124 12.63 8.76 -1.56
C GLN A 124 13.33 7.43 -1.25
N MET A 125 13.47 6.55 -2.24
CA MET A 125 14.13 5.25 -2.06
C MET A 125 15.63 5.40 -1.80
N VAL A 126 16.29 6.34 -2.48
CA VAL A 126 17.68 6.71 -2.20
C VAL A 126 17.80 7.31 -0.79
N GLY A 127 16.85 8.16 -0.38
CA GLY A 127 16.78 8.69 0.98
C GLY A 127 16.71 7.58 2.03
N PHE A 128 15.80 6.62 1.85
CA PHE A 128 15.70 5.45 2.72
C PHE A 128 16.98 4.61 2.72
N ALA A 129 17.63 4.40 1.57
CA ALA A 129 18.87 3.64 1.48
C ALA A 129 20.03 4.31 2.23
N VAL A 130 20.14 5.64 2.13
CA VAL A 130 21.15 6.43 2.86
C VAL A 130 20.89 6.40 4.37
N MET A 131 19.63 6.58 4.79
CA MET A 131 19.26 6.51 6.21
C MET A 131 19.50 5.11 6.78
N SER A 132 19.14 4.06 6.04
CA SER A 132 19.29 2.66 6.45
C SER A 132 20.75 2.18 6.40
N PHE A 133 21.66 2.89 5.72
CA PHE A 133 23.07 2.48 5.60
C PHE A 133 23.79 2.35 6.95
N LYS A 134 23.40 3.14 7.96
CA LYS A 134 23.99 3.04 9.30
C LYS A 134 23.69 1.72 9.99
N GLU A 135 22.51 1.15 9.72
CA GLU A 135 21.99 -0.05 10.38
C GLU A 135 22.20 -1.30 9.51
N ASN A 136 21.89 -1.22 8.21
CA ASN A 136 21.94 -2.36 7.29
C ASN A 136 23.18 -2.37 6.36
N ARG A 137 23.99 -1.31 6.36
CA ARG A 137 25.24 -1.18 5.58
C ARG A 137 25.06 -1.61 4.11
N TRP A 138 26.03 -2.32 3.55
CA TRP A 138 26.05 -2.79 2.17
C TRP A 138 24.95 -3.81 1.87
N GLY A 139 24.53 -4.61 2.86
CA GLY A 139 23.44 -5.57 2.70
C GLY A 139 22.08 -4.89 2.48
N GLY A 140 21.81 -3.82 3.24
CA GLY A 140 20.61 -2.99 3.04
C GLY A 140 20.61 -2.27 1.71
N LEU A 141 21.76 -1.70 1.32
CA LEU A 141 21.89 -0.98 0.06
C LEU A 141 21.63 -1.87 -1.16
N VAL A 142 22.18 -3.09 -1.17
CA VAL A 142 21.98 -4.05 -2.27
C VAL A 142 20.55 -4.61 -2.27
N SER A 143 20.01 -4.95 -1.10
CA SER A 143 18.63 -5.43 -0.97
C SER A 143 17.62 -4.39 -1.42
N GLN A 144 17.83 -3.13 -1.05
CA GLN A 144 16.96 -2.03 -1.46
C GLN A 144 17.14 -1.70 -2.94
N GLY A 145 18.37 -1.68 -3.47
CA GLY A 145 18.60 -1.41 -4.90
C GLY A 145 18.11 -2.52 -5.85
N ILE A 146 18.02 -3.77 -5.40
CA ILE A 146 17.45 -4.88 -6.20
C ILE A 146 15.95 -5.04 -5.95
N GLY A 147 15.48 -4.74 -4.75
CA GLY A 147 14.08 -4.94 -4.34
C GLY A 147 13.13 -3.80 -4.69
N THR A 148 13.64 -2.63 -5.12
CA THR A 148 12.84 -1.45 -5.47
C THR A 148 12.98 -1.11 -6.93
#